data_AF-A0A8B0SLE2-F1
#
_entry.id   AF-A0A8B0SLE2-F1
#
_cell.length_a   1.000
_cell.length_b   1.000
_cell.length_c   1.000
_cell.angle_alpha   90.00
_cell.angle_beta   90.00
_cell.angle_gamma   90.00
#
_symmetry.space_group_name_H-M   'P 1'
#
loop_
_entity.id
_entity.type
_entity.pdbx_description
1 polymer ?
#
loop_
_entity_poly.entity_id
_entity_poly.type
_entity_poly.pdbx_seq_one_letter_code
_entity_poly.pdbx_strand_id
1 'polypeptide(L)' 'MAKKQPRKRNPVAHHLFIHRGGVHEKSQSAKRQEDKRQLRKLVSKVSAGDPGADALAA' A
#
# COMPACT_ATOMS: atom_id res chain seq x y z
N MET A 1 54.97 -8.78 11.74
CA MET A 1 53.56 -8.96 11.32
C MET A 1 52.96 -7.59 11.03
N ALA A 2 52.89 -7.17 9.75
CA ALA A 2 52.33 -5.87 9.40
C ALA A 2 50.83 -5.84 9.75
N LYS A 3 50.42 -4.92 10.63
CA LYS A 3 49.02 -4.75 11.03
C LYS A 3 48.22 -4.23 9.83
N LYS A 4 47.27 -5.03 9.34
CA LYS A 4 46.35 -4.63 8.27
C LYS A 4 45.49 -3.47 8.77
N GLN A 5 45.55 -2.34 8.08
CA GLN A 5 44.74 -1.18 8.43
C GLN A 5 43.25 -1.46 8.12
N PRO A 6 42.32 -1.09 9.02
CA PRO A 6 40.90 -1.26 8.76
C PRO A 6 40.49 -0.39 7.56
N ARG A 7 39.83 -1.02 6.57
CA ARG A 7 39.31 -0.29 5.41
C ARG A 7 38.27 0.73 5.87
N LYS A 8 38.31 1.95 5.30
CA LYS A 8 37.28 2.97 5.54
C LYS A 8 35.91 2.39 5.15
N ARG A 9 34.99 2.31 6.12
CA ARG A 9 33.60 1.91 5.88
C ARG A 9 32.89 2.99 5.06
N ASN A 10 32.02 2.57 4.15
CA ASN A 10 31.25 3.48 3.30
C ASN A 10 30.29 4.31 4.18
N PRO A 11 30.44 5.65 4.27
CA PRO A 11 29.60 6.49 5.12
C PRO A 11 28.15 6.56 4.63
N VAL A 12 27.90 6.35 3.33
CA VAL A 12 26.57 6.39 2.73
C VAL A 12 25.74 5.20 3.21
N ALA A 13 26.33 4.01 3.25
CA ALA A 13 25.65 2.78 3.64
C ALA A 13 25.24 2.73 5.13
N HIS A 14 25.80 3.61 5.96
CA HIS A 14 25.50 3.72 7.39
C HIS A 14 24.62 4.94 7.72
N HIS A 15 24.10 5.62 6.70
CA HIS A 15 23.19 6.73 6.91
C HIS A 15 21.91 6.23 7.61
N LEU A 16 21.53 6.87 8.71
CA LEU A 16 20.41 6.47 9.59
C LEU A 16 19.08 6.27 8.84
N PHE A 17 18.92 6.96 7.71
CA PHE A 17 17.75 6.87 6.84
C PHE A 17 17.69 5.57 6.02
N ILE A 18 18.83 4.94 5.73
CA ILE A 18 18.89 3.66 5.01
C ILE A 18 18.60 2.50 5.97
N HIS A 19 19.03 2.61 7.23
CA HIS A 19 18.74 1.61 8.28
C HIS A 19 17.28 1.58 8.68
N ARG A 20 16.57 2.72 8.58
CA ARG A 20 15.11 2.78 8.62
C ARG A 20 14.56 2.25 7.31
N GLY A 21 14.65 0.94 7.10
CA GLY A 21 13.73 0.27 6.17
C GLY A 21 12.33 0.78 6.48
N GLY A 22 11.65 1.35 5.48
CA GLY A 22 10.38 2.03 5.68
C GLY A 22 9.41 1.18 6.50
N VAL A 23 8.56 1.83 7.29
CA VAL A 23 7.55 1.15 8.10
C VAL A 23 6.82 0.15 7.21
N HIS A 24 6.87 -1.13 7.56
CA HIS A 24 6.13 -2.15 6.85
C HIS A 24 4.64 -1.95 7.15
N GLU A 25 4.03 -1.03 6.42
CA GLU A 25 2.60 -0.83 6.46
C GLU A 25 1.94 -2.05 5.83
N LYS A 26 1.25 -2.85 6.66
CA LYS A 26 0.44 -3.94 6.16
C LYS A 26 -0.58 -3.38 5.17
N SER A 27 -0.65 -3.97 4.00
CA SER A 27 -1.59 -3.54 2.97
C SER A 27 -3.02 -3.59 3.51
N GLN A 28 -3.75 -2.47 3.44
CA GLN A 28 -5.17 -2.37 3.82
C GLN A 28 -6.10 -3.00 2.75
N SER A 29 -5.69 -4.12 2.15
CA SER A 29 -6.42 -4.78 1.05
C SER A 29 -7.77 -5.34 1.51
N ALA A 30 -7.84 -5.89 2.71
CA ALA A 30 -9.09 -6.39 3.31
C ALA A 30 -10.13 -5.26 3.46
N LYS A 31 -9.71 -4.11 4.02
CA LYS A 31 -10.56 -2.91 4.14
C LYS A 31 -11.07 -2.44 2.77
N ARG A 32 -10.18 -2.34 1.78
CA ARG A 32 -10.54 -1.98 0.41
C ARG A 32 -11.55 -2.94 -0.23
N GLN A 33 -11.48 -4.23 0.08
CA GLN A 33 -12.43 -5.21 -0.42
C GLN A 33 -13.78 -5.10 0.29
N GLU A 34 -13.78 -4.86 1.59
CA GLU A 34 -14.99 -4.62 2.37
C GLU A 34 -15.74 -3.38 1.85
N ASP A 35 -15.04 -2.26 1.68
CA ASP A 35 -15.61 -1.02 1.15
C ASP A 35 -16.26 -1.24 -0.21
N LYS A 36 -15.58 -1.97 -1.12
CA LYS A 36 -16.15 -2.34 -2.43
C LYS A 36 -17.41 -3.18 -2.31
N ARG A 37 -17.46 -4.13 -1.36
CA ARG A 37 -18.67 -4.95 -1.13
C ARG A 37 -19.82 -4.11 -0.60
N GLN A 38 -19.56 -3.17 0.30
CA GLN A 38 -20.57 -2.26 0.83
C GLN A 38 -21.13 -1.34 -0.27
N LEU A 39 -20.25 -0.77 -1.10
CA LEU A 39 -20.66 0.05 -2.25
C LEU A 39 -21.52 -0.73 -3.25
N ARG A 40 -21.13 -1.97 -3.60
CA ARG A 40 -21.94 -2.83 -4.49
C ARG A 40 -23.32 -3.14 -3.92
N LYS A 41 -23.43 -3.35 -2.59
CA LYS A 41 -24.73 -3.56 -1.93
C LYS A 41 -25.60 -2.30 -1.99
N LEU A 42 -25.02 -1.11 -1.83
CA LEU A 42 -25.76 0.15 -1.92
C LEU A 42 -26.23 0.39 -3.36
N VAL A 43 -25.35 0.25 -4.35
CA VAL A 43 -25.70 0.37 -5.78
C VAL A 43 -26.80 -0.62 -6.15
N SER A 44 -26.69 -1.89 -5.74
CA SER A 44 -27.72 -2.90 -6.01
C SER A 44 -29.09 -2.58 -5.38
N LYS A 45 -29.12 -1.92 -4.21
CA LYS A 45 -30.37 -1.48 -3.59
C LYS A 45 -30.99 -0.30 -4.32
N VAL A 46 -30.17 0.61 -4.83
CA VAL A 46 -30.62 1.78 -5.61
C VAL A 46 -31.09 1.35 -7.01
N SER A 47 -30.36 0.47 -7.69
CA SER A 47 -30.73 -0.03 -9.03
C SER A 47 -31.99 -0.90 -9.01
N ALA A 48 -32.32 -1.55 -7.89
CA ALA A 48 -33.59 -2.27 -7.73
C ALA A 48 -34.80 -1.33 -7.62
N GLY A 49 -34.59 -0.02 -7.40
CA GLY A 49 -35.64 1.00 -7.34
C GLY A 49 -35.68 1.95 -8.54
N ASP A 50 -34.70 1.87 -9.45
CA ASP A 50 -34.58 2.80 -10.58
C ASP A 50 -34.10 2.05 -11.85
N PRO A 51 -34.98 1.80 -12.84
CA PRO A 51 -34.65 1.05 -14.05
C PRO A 51 -33.70 1.80 -15.02
N GLY A 52 -33.14 2.96 -14.63
CA GLY A 52 -32.28 3.81 -15.47
C GLY A 52 -30.78 3.87 -15.09
N ALA A 53 -30.30 3.11 -14.11
CA ALA A 53 -28.95 3.29 -13.57
C ALA A 53 -27.80 2.58 -14.34
N ASP A 54 -28.01 2.15 -15.58
CA ASP A 54 -26.97 1.60 -16.46
C ASP A 54 -26.21 2.70 -17.24
N ALA A 55 -25.61 3.66 -16.53
CA ALA A 55 -24.97 4.82 -17.18
C ALA A 55 -23.49 5.08 -16.82
N LEU A 56 -22.79 4.20 -16.09
CA LEU A 56 -21.37 4.43 -15.74
C LEU A 56 -20.49 3.18 -15.89
N ALA A 57 -20.59 2.55 -17.06
CA ALA A 57 -19.57 1.61 -17.57
C ALA A 57 -19.36 1.85 -19.07
N ALA A 58 -18.68 2.96 -19.38
CA ALA A 58 -18.00 3.22 -20.66
C ALA A 58 -16.66 3.88 -20.35
#